data_AF-J9B9V6-F1
#
_entry.id   AF-J9B9V6-F1
#
_cell.length_a   1.000
_cell.length_b   1.000
_cell.length_c   1.000
_cell.angle_alpha   90.00
_cell.angle_beta   90.00
_cell.angle_gamma   90.00
#
_symmetry.space_group_name_H-M   'P 1'
#
loop_
_entity.id
_entity.type
_entity.pdbx_description
1 polymer ?
#
loop_
_entity_poly.entity_id
_entity_poly.type
_entity_poly.pdbx_seq_one_letter_code
_entity_poly.pdbx_strand_id
1 'polypeptide(L)'
;MDYLSMTHVVILLTLFFITILVEFIRLFLGYYGNLNEKISALSGFWVTSVILQVPITAFSVLNINIPLPLERILCLYHGVFLLIEIIAGFLVIRKISYYQMAKFKERVLEEGKPKSRDD
;
A
#
# COMPACT_ATOMS: atom_id res chain seq x y z
N MET A 1 14.96 33.37 -17.16
CA MET A 1 13.91 32.33 -17.16
C MET A 1 14.41 31.11 -16.37
N ASP A 2 15.08 31.32 -15.23
CA ASP A 2 15.83 30.27 -14.52
C ASP A 2 15.18 29.84 -13.21
N TYR A 3 14.27 30.67 -12.68
CA TYR A 3 13.53 30.36 -11.46
C TYR A 3 12.57 29.19 -11.64
N LEU A 4 11.99 29.03 -12.84
CA LEU A 4 11.06 27.94 -13.12
C LEU A 4 11.78 26.59 -13.04
N SER A 5 13.04 26.50 -13.49
CA SER A 5 13.82 25.26 -13.37
C SER A 5 14.15 24.94 -11.91
N MET A 6 14.57 25.93 -11.12
CA MET A 6 14.96 25.71 -9.73
C MET A 6 13.78 25.30 -8.85
N THR A 7 12.59 25.91 -9.03
CA THR A 7 11.40 25.52 -8.28
C THR A 7 10.95 24.10 -8.62
N HIS A 8 10.95 23.71 -9.89
CA HIS A 8 10.60 22.35 -10.31
C HIS A 8 11.56 21.32 -9.73
N VAL A 9 12.87 21.58 -9.77
CA VAL A 9 13.89 20.68 -9.20
C VAL A 9 13.68 20.50 -7.69
N VAL A 10 13.41 21.58 -6.95
CA VAL A 10 13.15 21.49 -5.50
C VAL A 10 11.87 20.70 -5.19
N ILE A 11 10.80 20.93 -5.96
CA ILE A 11 9.53 20.20 -5.79
C ILE A 11 9.73 18.71 -6.05
N LEU A 12 10.36 18.36 -7.19
CA LEU A 12 10.63 16.96 -7.55
C LEU A 12 11.54 16.29 -6.51
N LEU A 13 12.62 16.94 -6.09
CA LEU A 13 13.51 16.42 -5.05
C LEU A 13 12.75 16.13 -3.74
N THR A 14 11.87 17.05 -3.33
CA THR A 14 11.05 16.88 -2.13
C THR A 14 10.07 15.71 -2.28
N LEU A 15 9.43 15.58 -3.45
CA LEU A 15 8.52 14.45 -3.74
C LEU A 15 9.26 13.11 -3.72
N PHE A 16 10.45 13.02 -4.32
CA PHE A 16 11.28 11.81 -4.26
C PHE A 16 11.66 11.46 -2.84
N PHE A 17 12.06 12.44 -2.03
CA PHE A 17 12.39 12.22 -0.63
C PHE A 17 11.20 11.68 0.17
N ILE A 18 10.01 12.29 -0.01
CA ILE A 18 8.76 11.80 0.60
C ILE A 18 8.44 10.39 0.12
N THR A 19 8.60 10.11 -1.18
CA THR A 19 8.36 8.78 -1.76
C THR A 19 9.22 7.72 -1.08
N ILE A 20 10.51 7.98 -0.85
CA ILE A 20 11.41 7.05 -0.16
C ILE A 20 10.96 6.77 1.28
N LEU A 21 10.60 7.81 2.03
CA LEU A 21 10.11 7.65 3.40
C LEU A 21 8.81 6.83 3.44
N VAL A 22 7.89 7.12 2.53
CA VAL A 22 6.63 6.38 2.41
C VAL A 22 6.90 4.94 1.98
N GLU A 23 7.86 4.69 1.09
CA GLU A 23 8.27 3.35 0.68
C GLU A 23 8.78 2.52 1.85
N PHE A 24 9.61 3.12 2.71
CA PHE A 24 10.13 2.46 3.90
C PHE A 24 9.00 2.01 4.83
N ILE A 25 8.04 2.89 5.09
CA ILE A 25 6.86 2.60 5.90
C ILE A 25 6.01 1.49 5.25
N ARG A 26 5.80 1.57 3.93
CA ARG A 26 5.03 0.56 3.20
C ARG A 26 5.69 -0.81 3.25
N LEU A 27 6.99 -0.89 3.01
CA LEU A 27 7.74 -2.15 3.13
C LEU A 27 7.61 -2.75 4.54
N PHE A 28 7.70 -1.91 5.58
CA PHE A 28 7.50 -2.36 6.95
C PHE A 28 6.06 -2.89 7.19
N LEU A 29 5.02 -2.16 6.78
CA LEU A 29 3.63 -2.60 6.96
C LEU A 29 3.30 -3.84 6.13
N GLY A 30 3.80 -3.92 4.90
CA GLY A 30 3.62 -5.07 4.02
C GLY A 30 4.28 -6.33 4.61
N TYR A 31 5.53 -6.21 5.06
CA TYR A 31 6.23 -7.31 5.74
C TYR A 31 5.52 -7.74 7.02
N TYR A 32 5.22 -6.78 7.91
CA TYR A 32 4.60 -7.06 9.20
C TYR A 32 3.18 -7.62 9.06
N GLY A 33 2.39 -7.03 8.16
CA GLY A 33 1.02 -7.44 7.86
C GLY A 33 0.94 -8.82 7.21
N ASN A 34 1.86 -9.13 6.31
CA ASN A 34 1.95 -10.45 5.68
C ASN A 34 2.37 -11.53 6.68
N LEU A 35 3.41 -11.27 7.50
CA LEU A 35 3.93 -12.27 8.45
C LEU A 35 2.96 -12.56 9.60
N ASN A 36 2.21 -11.55 10.07
CA ASN A 36 1.27 -11.71 11.18
C ASN A 36 -0.17 -11.97 10.73
N GLU A 37 -0.44 -12.07 9.42
CA GLU A 37 -1.79 -12.07 8.83
C GLU A 37 -2.71 -10.98 9.43
N LYS A 38 -2.10 -9.84 9.78
CA LYS A 38 -2.80 -8.72 10.44
C LYS A 38 -3.46 -7.87 9.38
N ILE A 39 -4.77 -8.05 9.22
CA ILE A 39 -5.61 -7.26 8.31
C ILE A 39 -5.37 -5.77 8.50
N SER A 40 -5.24 -5.30 9.75
CA SER A 40 -5.04 -3.88 10.07
C SER A 40 -3.72 -3.31 9.53
N ALA A 41 -2.63 -4.08 9.55
CA ALA A 41 -1.35 -3.61 9.01
C ALA A 41 -1.36 -3.65 7.47
N LEU A 42 -1.97 -4.68 6.88
CA LEU A 42 -2.11 -4.78 5.42
C LEU A 42 -3.09 -3.74 4.85
N SER A 43 -4.14 -3.40 5.58
CA SER A 43 -5.03 -2.30 5.20
C SER A 43 -4.31 -0.96 5.30
N GLY A 44 -3.46 -0.76 6.32
CA GLY A 44 -2.58 0.41 6.40
C GLY A 44 -1.67 0.51 5.18
N PHE A 45 -1.02 -0.59 4.79
CA PHE A 45 -0.20 -0.66 3.56
C PHE A 45 -1.00 -0.26 2.32
N TRP A 46 -2.18 -0.85 2.13
CA TRP A 46 -3.03 -0.58 0.97
C TRP A 46 -3.55 0.86 0.94
N VAL A 47 -3.99 1.39 2.09
CA VAL A 47 -4.44 2.78 2.24
C VAL A 47 -3.32 3.76 1.95
N THR A 48 -2.11 3.53 2.47
CA THR A 48 -0.94 4.37 2.18
C THR A 48 -0.59 4.33 0.69
N SER A 49 -0.76 3.18 0.02
CA SER A 49 -0.54 3.04 -1.42
C SER A 49 -1.55 3.86 -2.23
N VAL A 50 -2.83 3.77 -1.91
CA VAL A 50 -3.88 4.50 -2.63
C VAL A 50 -3.85 6.01 -2.32
N ILE A 51 -3.70 6.40 -1.05
CA ILE A 51 -3.83 7.79 -0.63
C ILE A 51 -2.56 8.60 -0.87
N LEU A 52 -1.37 8.03 -0.61
CA LEU A 52 -0.12 8.79 -0.76
C LEU A 52 0.56 8.50 -2.11
N GLN A 53 0.71 7.23 -2.49
CA GLN A 53 1.51 6.89 -3.68
C GLN A 53 0.80 7.20 -5.00
N VAL A 54 -0.52 6.97 -5.10
CA VAL A 54 -1.25 7.28 -6.35
C VAL A 54 -1.16 8.77 -6.70
N PRO A 55 -1.47 9.74 -5.83
CA PRO A 55 -1.38 11.15 -6.22
C PRO A 55 0.06 11.60 -6.50
N ILE A 56 1.05 11.11 -5.76
CA ILE A 56 2.47 11.43 -6.02
C ILE A 56 2.89 10.89 -7.39
N THR A 57 2.54 9.64 -7.69
CA THR A 57 2.89 8.99 -8.95
C THR A 57 2.13 9.60 -10.12
N ALA A 58 0.84 9.91 -9.94
CA ALA A 58 0.04 10.61 -10.94
C ALA A 58 0.60 12.00 -11.23
N PHE A 59 1.00 12.74 -10.19
CA PHE A 59 1.68 14.02 -10.37
C PHE A 59 2.97 13.85 -11.18
N SER A 60 3.84 12.92 -10.84
CA SER A 60 5.07 12.67 -11.61
C SER A 60 4.81 12.27 -13.07
N VAL A 61 3.80 11.43 -13.33
CA VAL A 61 3.52 10.95 -14.70
C VAL A 61 2.85 12.03 -15.56
N LEU A 62 1.94 12.84 -14.98
CA LEU A 62 1.25 13.92 -15.70
C LEU A 62 2.14 15.12 -15.97
N ASN A 63 3.17 15.34 -15.16
CA ASN A 63 4.16 16.39 -15.39
C ASN A 63 5.10 15.99 -16.55
N ILE A 64 4.72 16.37 -17.78
CA ILE A 64 5.48 16.05 -18.98
C ILE A 64 6.90 16.65 -18.98
N ASN A 65 7.12 17.74 -18.23
CA ASN A 65 8.37 18.50 -18.20
C ASN A 65 9.45 17.96 -17.25
N ILE A 66 9.39 16.69 -16.84
CA ILE A 66 10.51 16.09 -16.10
C ILE A 66 11.75 16.09 -17.02
N PRO A 67 12.83 16.80 -16.65
CA PRO A 67 13.96 17.06 -17.55
C PRO A 67 14.84 15.84 -17.76
N LEU A 68 14.84 14.86 -16.84
CA LEU A 68 15.66 13.66 -16.94
C LEU A 68 14.86 12.46 -17.48
N PRO A 69 15.31 11.81 -18.56
CA PRO A 69 14.63 10.64 -19.12
C PRO A 69 14.61 9.44 -18.16
N LEU A 70 15.59 9.33 -17.26
CA LEU A 70 15.66 8.27 -16.26
C LEU A 70 14.54 8.36 -15.23
N GLU A 71 14.28 9.57 -14.70
CA GLU A 71 13.22 9.81 -13.71
C GLU A 71 11.86 9.41 -14.29
N ARG A 72 11.61 9.73 -15.56
CA ARG A 72 10.38 9.36 -16.26
C ARG A 72 10.19 7.85 -16.37
N ILE A 73 11.24 7.10 -16.70
CA ILE A 73 11.18 5.63 -16.80
C ILE A 73 10.88 5.03 -15.43
N LEU A 74 11.56 5.50 -14.39
CA LEU A 74 11.34 5.06 -13.00
C LEU A 74 9.91 5.34 -12.53
N CYS A 75 9.39 6.55 -12.77
CA CYS A 75 8.02 6.90 -12.41
C CYS A 75 6.98 6.05 -13.16
N LEU A 76 7.21 5.73 -14.44
CA LEU A 76 6.34 4.85 -15.21
C LEU A 76 6.33 3.42 -14.63
N TYR A 77 7.52 2.86 -14.36
CA TYR A 77 7.66 1.53 -13.78
C TYR A 77 7.01 1.45 -12.40
N HIS A 78 7.27 2.46 -11.56
CA HIS A 78 6.64 2.61 -10.26
C HIS A 78 5.11 2.67 -10.36
N GLY A 79 4.58 3.44 -11.31
CA GLY A 79 3.14 3.52 -11.56
C GLY A 79 2.52 2.18 -11.98
N VAL A 80 3.17 1.43 -12.87
CA VAL A 80 2.69 0.10 -13.28
C VAL A 80 2.71 -0.87 -12.09
N PHE A 81 3.79 -0.86 -11.31
CA PHE A 81 3.91 -1.71 -10.13
C PHE A 81 2.84 -1.37 -9.08
N LEU A 82 2.61 -0.07 -8.84
CA LEU A 82 1.59 0.41 -7.92
C LEU A 82 0.18 -0.03 -8.33
N LEU A 83 -0.15 -0.03 -9.62
CA LEU A 83 -1.45 -0.52 -10.10
C LEU A 83 -1.65 -2.01 -9.81
N ILE A 84 -0.60 -2.82 -10.04
CA ILE A 84 -0.62 -4.25 -9.73
C ILE A 84 -0.77 -4.44 -8.21
N GLU A 85 -0.03 -3.68 -7.41
CA GLU A 85 -0.05 -3.70 -5.94
C GLU A 85 -1.44 -3.36 -5.39
N ILE A 86 -2.13 -2.35 -5.94
CA ILE A 86 -3.48 -1.97 -5.49
C ILE A 86 -4.48 -3.10 -5.74
N ILE A 87 -4.43 -3.74 -6.91
CA ILE A 87 -5.31 -4.86 -7.25
C ILE A 87 -5.01 -6.06 -6.34
N ALA A 88 -3.74 -6.44 -6.25
CA ALA A 88 -3.30 -7.57 -5.43
C ALA A 88 -3.61 -7.34 -3.95
N GLY A 89 -3.28 -6.17 -3.40
CA GLY A 89 -3.54 -5.81 -2.02
C GLY A 89 -5.03 -5.83 -1.68
N PHE A 90 -5.89 -5.37 -2.59
CA PHE A 90 -7.34 -5.46 -2.41
C PHE A 90 -7.82 -6.91 -2.32
N LEU A 91 -7.34 -7.78 -3.22
CA LEU A 91 -7.68 -9.19 -3.22
C LEU A 91 -7.22 -9.89 -1.93
N VAL A 92 -6.02 -9.58 -1.43
CA VAL A 92 -5.48 -10.16 -0.20
C VAL A 92 -6.28 -9.69 1.01
N ILE A 93 -6.59 -8.39 1.13
CA ILE A 93 -7.43 -7.87 2.22
C ILE A 93 -8.78 -8.60 2.23
N ARG A 94 -9.42 -8.73 1.06
CA ARG A 94 -10.69 -9.45 0.94
C ARG A 94 -10.57 -10.91 1.39
N LYS A 95 -9.53 -11.62 0.96
CA LYS A 95 -9.28 -13.02 1.31
C LYS A 95 -9.08 -13.21 2.82
N ILE A 96 -8.25 -12.37 3.44
CA ILE A 96 -7.98 -12.47 4.89
C ILE A 96 -9.22 -12.10 5.70
N SER A 97 -10.01 -11.09 5.28
CA SER A 97 -11.29 -10.76 5.92
C SER A 97 -12.25 -11.95 5.95
N TYR A 98 -12.43 -12.64 4.82
CA TYR A 98 -13.27 -13.85 4.77
C TYR A 98 -12.74 -14.96 5.69
N TYR A 99 -11.42 -15.18 5.71
CA TYR A 99 -10.80 -16.19 6.56
C TYR A 99 -11.00 -15.88 8.05
N GLN A 100 -10.84 -14.62 8.47
CA GLN A 100 -11.06 -14.24 9.86
C GLN A 100 -12.53 -14.36 10.29
N MET A 101 -13.48 -14.06 9.39
CA MET A 101 -14.91 -14.27 9.66
C MET A 101 -15.25 -15.76 9.82
N ALA A 102 -14.69 -16.63 8.97
CA ALA A 102 -14.89 -18.08 9.09
C ALA A 102 -14.35 -18.61 10.42
N LYS A 103 -13.11 -18.25 10.78
CA LYS A 103 -12.48 -18.62 12.05
C LYS A 103 -13.21 -18.08 13.28
N PHE A 104 -13.80 -16.88 13.18
CA PHE A 104 -14.62 -16.33 14.25
C PHE A 104 -15.93 -17.11 14.42
N LYS A 105 -16.60 -17.45 13.32
CA LYS A 105 -17.81 -18.26 13.32
C LYS A 105 -17.58 -19.64 13.96
N GLU A 106 -16.47 -20.30 13.63
CA GLU A 106 -16.11 -21.59 14.23
C GLU A 106 -15.94 -21.49 15.75
N ARG A 107 -15.21 -20.49 16.26
CA ARG A 107 -15.05 -20.28 17.70
C ARG A 107 -16.36 -20.03 18.44
N VAL A 108 -17.26 -19.22 17.85
CA VAL A 108 -18.59 -18.96 18.43
C VAL A 108 -19.43 -20.25 18.50
N LEU A 109 -19.31 -21.15 17.51
CA LEU A 109 -20.01 -22.44 17.52
C LEU A 109 -19.45 -23.42 18.57
N GLU A 110 -18.14 -23.41 18.79
CA GLU A 110 -17.49 -24.23 19.83
C GLU A 110 -17.86 -23.78 21.24
N GLU A 111 -17.87 -22.47 21.51
CA GLU A 111 -18.29 -21.91 22.81
C GLU A 111 -19.79 -22.12 23.08
N GLY A 112 -20.62 -22.14 22.03
CA GLY A 112 -22.06 -22.36 22.11
C GLY A 112 -22.48 -23.82 22.28
N LYS A 113 -21.56 -24.80 22.15
CA LYS A 113 -21.90 -26.21 22.40
C LYS A 113 -22.07 -26.42 23.91
N PRO A 114 -23.23 -26.92 24.38
CA PRO A 114 -23.37 -27.31 25.77
C PRO A 114 -22.32 -28.37 26.08
N LYS A 115 -21.53 -28.15 27.14
CA LYS A 115 -20.63 -29.16 27.70
C LYS A 115 -21.48 -30.40 27.98
N SER A 116 -21.38 -31.45 27.16
CA SER A 116 -21.96 -32.74 27.55
C SER A 116 -21.30 -33.08 28.86
N ARG A 117 -22.11 -33.10 29.92
CA ARG A 117 -21.74 -33.73 31.17
C ARG A 117 -21.69 -35.20 30.80
N ASP A 118 -20.50 -35.66 30.45
CA ASP A 118 -20.20 -37.08 30.48
C ASP A 118 -19.93 -37.37 31.95
N ASP A 119 -20.88 -38.12 32.52
CA ASP A 119 -21.01 -38.56 33.91
C ASP A 119 -19.88 -39.50 34.34
#